data_AF-A0A972VAJ9-F1
#
_entry.id   AF-A0A972VAJ9-F1
#
_cell.length_a   1.000
_cell.length_b   1.000
_cell.length_c   1.000
_cell.angle_alpha   90.00
_cell.angle_beta   90.00
_cell.angle_gamma   90.00
#
_symmetry.space_group_name_H-M   'P 1'
#
loop_
_entity.id
_entity.type
_entity.pdbx_description
1 polymer ?
#
loop_
_entity_poly.entity_id
_entity_poly.type
_entity_poly.pdbx_seq_one_letter_code
_entity_poly.pdbx_strand_id
1 'polypeptide(L)'
;MKHHENDRFPVLRSHSFAALMVFLGTVAVALCTEAEELAVPTVKTQAQLVDFAAIQRAVDDLSASAPHMRSRLKEQLFEINEYQSTWPAVLAGLENSAPKALDQARHLLSLKRQLLLSNPLLDFDRLLIIKRGAKKLGLPTNWQGNSDVPSKGYDNEITVLSNVSGNSHLTPFYRSPDGEWVGDMDLDFDAERLLFSMPGKNGRWHIFQINTDGTGLAPLPLISEPDVDNYDACYLPSGDIIFNSTAPFVGVPCVTGSSHVTNLYLLKRPEDSIRRLTFEQDHDWCPTVLNNGRVLYLRWEYSDIPHFVSRILFHMNPDGTEQMEFYGSNSYWPNSMFFARPIPNSSTQFVAVIGGHHDVPRMGELILFDVAKGRQEADGVIQRIPGYGKKVEPKILDGLVKGSWPKFLHPYPLSQTYFIAACKPTAQSNWGIYLVDTFDNLTLIKEVPGYALLEPLPFRPTPRPLVVPDKTDPARKDAVVYLMDVYAGKGLKDVPRGTVKKLRLFTYHFAYHGMGGQQNRVGYDGPWDIKRIMGTVPVEADGSAMFRVPANTPISVQPLDADGKAIQLMRSWFTAMPGEVLSCVGCHEQQNSTPKPQPTLASRKAPTEIHPWYGPVRGFSFVREVQPVLDA
;
A
#
# COMPACT_ATOMS: atom_id res chain seq x y z
N MET A 1 -61.05 -57.21 31.40
CA MET A 1 -60.47 -56.31 30.40
C MET A 1 -59.41 -57.09 29.65
N LYS A 2 -59.55 -57.21 28.33
CA LYS A 2 -58.86 -58.11 27.37
C LYS A 2 -57.39 -57.69 27.13
N HIS A 3 -56.41 -58.61 27.27
CA HIS A 3 -55.62 -59.33 26.22
C HIS A 3 -54.50 -58.48 25.55
N HIS A 4 -53.28 -58.95 25.20
CA HIS A 4 -52.58 -60.26 25.26
C HIS A 4 -51.08 -60.05 24.87
N GLU A 5 -50.18 -60.88 25.44
CA GLU A 5 -49.01 -61.64 24.84
C GLU A 5 -47.77 -60.93 24.23
N ASN A 6 -46.54 -61.21 24.74
CA ASN A 6 -45.53 -62.29 24.45
C ASN A 6 -44.64 -61.94 23.22
N ASP A 7 -43.37 -62.34 23.03
CA ASP A 7 -42.34 -63.14 23.71
C ASP A 7 -40.99 -62.93 22.94
N ARG A 8 -39.85 -63.10 23.63
CA ARG A 8 -38.58 -63.80 23.27
C ARG A 8 -37.70 -63.48 22.02
N PHE A 9 -36.40 -63.29 22.33
CA PHE A 9 -35.14 -63.58 21.58
C PHE A 9 -35.06 -65.03 21.01
N PRO A 10 -34.13 -65.48 20.10
CA PRO A 10 -32.67 -65.26 20.18
C PRO A 10 -31.72 -65.55 18.94
N VAL A 11 -30.39 -65.45 19.20
CA VAL A 11 -29.23 -66.30 18.72
C VAL A 11 -28.40 -65.99 17.44
N LEU A 12 -27.09 -66.23 17.65
CA LEU A 12 -25.85 -66.06 16.87
C LEU A 12 -25.56 -67.10 15.75
N ARG A 13 -24.69 -66.66 14.82
CA ARG A 13 -23.47 -67.29 14.20
C ARG A 13 -23.57 -68.50 13.24
N SER A 14 -22.97 -68.25 12.05
CA SER A 14 -21.81 -68.93 11.42
C SER A 14 -21.99 -70.02 10.34
N HIS A 15 -20.96 -70.08 9.48
CA HIS A 15 -20.57 -71.00 8.37
C HIS A 15 -20.99 -70.53 6.95
N SER A 16 -20.21 -70.56 5.88
CA SER A 16 -18.76 -70.75 5.58
C SER A 16 -18.56 -70.52 4.06
N PHE A 17 -17.30 -70.39 3.64
CA PHE A 17 -16.70 -70.71 2.32
C PHE A 17 -16.41 -69.61 1.27
N ALA A 18 -15.11 -69.57 0.98
CA ALA A 18 -14.27 -68.86 0.02
C ALA A 18 -14.70 -68.83 -1.46
N ALA A 19 -14.27 -67.78 -2.17
CA ALA A 19 -13.70 -67.91 -3.51
C ALA A 19 -12.69 -66.80 -3.81
N LEU A 20 -11.49 -67.24 -4.16
CA LEU A 20 -10.32 -66.50 -4.62
C LEU A 20 -10.51 -66.15 -6.11
N MET A 21 -10.30 -64.89 -6.52
CA MET A 21 -9.99 -64.59 -7.93
C MET A 21 -8.97 -63.45 -8.01
N VAL A 22 -7.75 -63.86 -8.36
CA VAL A 22 -6.67 -63.02 -8.85
C VAL A 22 -7.01 -62.62 -10.29
N PHE A 23 -7.04 -61.31 -10.57
CA PHE A 23 -6.91 -60.81 -11.94
C PHE A 23 -5.85 -59.71 -11.97
N LEU A 24 -4.71 -60.06 -12.58
CA LEU A 24 -3.73 -59.12 -13.10
C LEU A 24 -4.37 -58.31 -14.23
N GLY A 25 -4.47 -57.00 -14.05
CA GLY A 25 -4.90 -56.06 -15.09
C GLY A 25 -4.05 -54.80 -14.99
N THR A 26 -3.10 -54.67 -15.92
CA THR A 26 -2.36 -53.45 -16.23
C THR A 26 -3.34 -52.30 -16.48
N VAL A 27 -3.50 -51.41 -15.49
CA VAL A 27 -4.11 -50.10 -15.69
C VAL A 27 -2.99 -49.12 -16.02
N ALA A 28 -2.86 -48.81 -17.31
CA ALA A 28 -2.18 -47.59 -17.73
C ALA A 28 -3.01 -46.41 -17.19
N VAL A 29 -2.52 -45.79 -16.12
CA VAL A 29 -3.10 -44.58 -15.56
C VAL A 29 -2.79 -43.42 -16.52
N ALA A 30 -3.67 -43.21 -17.49
CA ALA A 30 -3.76 -41.94 -18.21
C ALA A 30 -4.47 -40.93 -17.30
N LEU A 31 -3.73 -40.34 -16.36
CA LEU A 31 -4.13 -39.09 -15.71
C LEU A 31 -3.85 -37.93 -16.67
N CYS A 32 -4.61 -37.85 -17.76
CA CYS A 32 -4.83 -36.57 -18.44
C CYS A 32 -5.78 -35.78 -17.53
N THR A 33 -5.21 -35.00 -16.62
CA THR A 33 -5.96 -33.91 -15.99
C THR A 33 -6.25 -32.90 -17.09
N GLU A 34 -7.51 -32.77 -17.50
CA GLU A 34 -7.94 -31.74 -18.44
C GLU A 34 -7.56 -30.38 -17.84
N ALA A 35 -6.50 -29.76 -18.36
CA ALA A 35 -6.19 -28.38 -18.07
C ALA A 35 -7.38 -27.54 -18.56
N GLU A 36 -7.95 -26.72 -17.68
CA GLU A 36 -9.10 -25.86 -18.00
C GLU A 36 -8.73 -24.98 -19.21
N GLU A 37 -9.35 -25.28 -20.35
CA GLU A 37 -8.99 -24.64 -21.61
C GLU A 37 -9.39 -23.15 -21.57
N LEU A 38 -8.44 -22.24 -21.79
CA LEU A 38 -8.69 -20.79 -21.70
C LEU A 38 -9.90 -20.36 -22.56
N ALA A 39 -10.72 -19.43 -22.09
CA ALA A 39 -11.80 -18.90 -22.91
C ALA A 39 -11.22 -18.17 -24.14
N VAL A 40 -11.91 -18.24 -25.29
CA VAL A 40 -11.45 -17.60 -26.55
C VAL A 40 -11.08 -16.11 -26.37
N PRO A 41 -11.87 -15.26 -25.68
CA PRO A 41 -11.47 -13.87 -25.43
C PRO A 41 -10.15 -13.72 -24.66
N THR A 42 -9.90 -14.61 -23.71
CA THR A 42 -8.67 -14.68 -22.92
C THR A 42 -7.50 -15.08 -23.82
N VAL A 43 -7.65 -16.10 -24.67
CA VAL A 43 -6.62 -16.49 -25.65
C VAL A 43 -6.25 -15.32 -26.55
N LYS A 44 -7.24 -14.61 -27.11
CA LYS A 44 -6.97 -13.45 -27.98
C LYS A 44 -6.18 -12.37 -27.25
N THR A 45 -6.57 -12.05 -26.01
CA THR A 45 -5.90 -11.03 -25.20
C THR A 45 -4.47 -11.46 -24.85
N GLN A 46 -4.28 -12.67 -24.32
CA GLN A 46 -2.96 -13.16 -23.93
C GLN A 46 -2.03 -13.30 -25.13
N ALA A 47 -2.54 -13.69 -26.30
CA ALA A 47 -1.76 -13.79 -27.53
C ALA A 47 -1.18 -12.42 -27.96
N GLN A 48 -1.93 -11.34 -27.78
CA GLN A 48 -1.45 -9.98 -28.06
C GLN A 48 -0.34 -9.50 -27.10
N LEU A 49 -0.23 -10.13 -25.92
CA LEU A 49 0.80 -9.84 -24.90
C LEU A 49 2.06 -10.71 -25.06
N VAL A 50 2.16 -11.52 -26.12
CA VAL A 50 3.37 -12.31 -26.38
C VAL A 50 4.44 -11.41 -27.00
N ASP A 51 5.55 -11.24 -26.28
CA ASP A 51 6.78 -10.63 -26.76
C ASP A 51 7.92 -11.66 -26.62
N PHE A 52 8.40 -12.19 -27.73
CA PHE A 52 9.47 -13.19 -27.77
C PHE A 52 10.78 -12.66 -27.17
N ALA A 53 11.07 -11.36 -27.34
CA ALA A 53 12.26 -10.76 -26.75
C ALA A 53 12.13 -10.62 -25.22
N ALA A 54 10.93 -10.35 -24.71
CA ALA A 54 10.65 -10.37 -23.27
C ALA A 54 10.84 -11.78 -22.68
N ILE A 55 10.35 -12.81 -23.36
CA ILE A 55 10.51 -14.21 -22.93
C ILE A 55 12.01 -14.59 -22.93
N GLN A 56 12.75 -14.22 -23.97
CA GLN A 56 14.21 -14.44 -24.03
C GLN A 56 14.92 -13.79 -22.83
N ARG A 57 14.64 -12.52 -22.52
CA ARG A 57 15.25 -11.82 -21.37
C ARG A 57 14.95 -12.53 -20.04
N ALA A 58 13.72 -13.00 -19.86
CA ALA A 58 13.35 -13.78 -18.68
C ALA A 58 14.11 -15.12 -18.62
N VAL A 59 14.29 -15.81 -19.75
CA VAL A 59 15.11 -17.04 -19.80
C VAL A 59 16.57 -16.77 -19.47
N ASP A 60 17.13 -15.67 -19.94
CA ASP A 60 18.51 -15.29 -19.66
C ASP A 60 18.71 -14.99 -18.17
N ASP A 61 17.79 -14.24 -17.56
CA ASP A 61 17.76 -13.95 -16.12
C ASP A 61 17.62 -15.22 -15.28
N LEU A 62 16.63 -16.07 -15.60
CA LEU A 62 16.40 -17.35 -14.91
C LEU A 62 17.59 -18.30 -15.09
N SER A 63 18.21 -18.34 -16.27
CA SER A 63 19.40 -19.15 -16.52
C SER A 63 20.62 -18.68 -15.75
N ALA A 64 20.69 -17.39 -15.41
CA ALA A 64 21.76 -16.81 -14.61
C ALA A 64 21.53 -17.03 -13.11
N SER A 65 20.30 -16.81 -12.64
CA SER A 65 19.91 -16.96 -11.22
C SER A 65 19.72 -18.42 -10.79
N ALA A 66 19.32 -19.30 -11.71
CA ALA A 66 19.14 -20.73 -11.49
C ALA A 66 19.84 -21.59 -12.58
N PRO A 67 21.19 -21.70 -12.54
CA PRO A 67 21.96 -22.39 -13.58
C PRO A 67 21.56 -23.85 -13.84
N HIS A 68 21.03 -24.54 -12.83
CA HIS A 68 20.55 -25.92 -12.93
C HIS A 68 19.34 -26.08 -13.88
N MET A 69 18.58 -25.00 -14.11
CA MET A 69 17.43 -24.99 -15.03
C MET A 69 17.81 -24.63 -16.47
N ARG A 70 19.02 -24.09 -16.70
CA ARG A 70 19.44 -23.48 -17.97
C ARG A 70 19.19 -24.36 -19.20
N SER A 71 19.51 -25.66 -19.13
CA SER A 71 19.34 -26.57 -20.27
C SER A 71 17.86 -26.68 -20.67
N ARG A 72 16.99 -26.94 -19.69
CA ARG A 72 15.54 -27.06 -19.89
C ARG A 72 14.93 -25.75 -20.40
N LEU A 73 15.30 -24.62 -19.81
CA LEU A 73 14.77 -23.31 -20.21
C LEU A 73 15.15 -22.97 -21.66
N LYS A 74 16.37 -23.30 -22.09
CA LYS A 74 16.82 -23.09 -23.48
C LYS A 74 16.07 -23.98 -24.48
N GLU A 75 15.78 -25.22 -24.11
CA GLU A 75 14.99 -26.14 -24.92
C GLU A 75 13.55 -25.63 -25.10
N GLN A 76 12.89 -25.26 -23.99
CA GLN A 76 11.54 -24.67 -24.05
C GLN A 76 11.50 -23.35 -24.83
N LEU A 77 12.53 -22.51 -24.70
CA LEU A 77 12.67 -21.28 -25.45
C LEU A 77 12.85 -21.54 -26.96
N PHE A 78 13.58 -22.59 -27.33
CA PHE A 78 13.73 -22.99 -28.73
C PHE A 78 12.37 -23.31 -29.36
N GLU A 79 11.55 -24.14 -28.69
CA GLU A 79 10.19 -24.46 -29.13
C GLU A 79 9.29 -23.22 -29.24
N ILE A 80 9.37 -22.32 -28.27
CA ILE A 80 8.65 -21.03 -28.30
C ILE A 80 9.07 -20.21 -29.53
N ASN A 81 10.37 -20.13 -29.82
CA ASN A 81 10.89 -19.32 -30.92
C ASN A 81 10.50 -19.86 -32.31
N GLU A 82 10.12 -21.13 -32.45
CA GLU A 82 9.57 -21.66 -33.71
C GLU A 82 8.27 -20.94 -34.14
N TYR A 83 7.53 -20.38 -33.18
CA TYR A 83 6.33 -19.59 -33.47
C TYR A 83 6.64 -18.18 -33.97
N GLN A 84 7.84 -17.64 -33.73
CA GLN A 84 8.13 -16.21 -33.90
C GLN A 84 7.83 -15.71 -35.32
N SER A 85 8.24 -16.45 -36.35
CA SER A 85 8.04 -16.06 -37.75
C SER A 85 6.58 -16.21 -38.22
N THR A 86 5.80 -17.08 -37.58
CA THR A 86 4.41 -17.37 -37.96
C THR A 86 3.39 -16.63 -37.09
N TRP A 87 3.82 -16.07 -35.96
CA TRP A 87 2.97 -15.42 -34.98
C TRP A 87 2.09 -14.28 -35.53
N PRO A 88 2.58 -13.40 -36.44
CA PRO A 88 1.72 -12.38 -37.05
C PRO A 88 0.52 -12.98 -37.79
N ALA A 89 0.69 -14.12 -38.47
CA ALA A 89 -0.39 -14.81 -39.15
C ALA A 89 -1.36 -15.48 -38.16
N VAL A 90 -0.84 -16.01 -37.05
CA VAL A 90 -1.67 -16.53 -35.94
C VAL A 90 -2.54 -15.41 -35.36
N LEU A 91 -1.97 -14.24 -35.06
CA LEU A 91 -2.70 -13.08 -34.55
C LEU A 91 -3.82 -12.63 -35.51
N ALA A 92 -3.54 -12.55 -36.82
CA ALA A 92 -4.57 -12.22 -37.81
C ALA A 92 -5.69 -13.29 -37.88
N GLY A 93 -5.34 -14.58 -37.77
CA GLY A 93 -6.31 -15.67 -37.71
C GLY A 93 -7.20 -15.63 -36.45
N LEU A 94 -6.66 -15.13 -35.32
CA LEU A 94 -7.41 -14.98 -34.07
C LEU A 94 -8.49 -13.90 -34.16
N GLU A 95 -8.35 -12.88 -35.02
CA GLU A 95 -9.40 -11.86 -35.21
C GLU A 95 -10.74 -12.51 -35.56
N ASN A 96 -10.71 -13.49 -36.48
CA ASN A 96 -11.86 -14.26 -36.93
C ASN A 96 -12.08 -15.57 -36.16
N SER A 97 -11.38 -15.79 -35.04
CA SER A 97 -11.45 -17.02 -34.24
C SER A 97 -11.19 -18.29 -35.06
N ALA A 98 -10.25 -18.25 -36.01
CA ALA A 98 -9.94 -19.40 -36.85
C ALA A 98 -9.43 -20.58 -35.98
N PRO A 99 -9.98 -21.81 -36.10
CA PRO A 99 -9.64 -22.93 -35.21
C PRO A 99 -8.14 -23.21 -35.13
N LYS A 100 -7.44 -23.27 -36.27
CA LYS A 100 -5.99 -23.49 -36.32
C LYS A 100 -5.20 -22.40 -35.57
N ALA A 101 -5.62 -21.13 -35.69
CA ALA A 101 -4.96 -20.03 -35.00
C ALA A 101 -5.21 -20.09 -33.48
N LEU A 102 -6.42 -20.50 -33.06
CA LEU A 102 -6.73 -20.75 -31.65
C LEU A 102 -5.85 -21.86 -31.07
N ASP A 103 -5.72 -22.99 -31.76
CA ASP A 103 -4.91 -24.12 -31.31
C ASP A 103 -3.43 -23.73 -31.18
N GLN A 104 -2.89 -23.04 -32.20
CA GLN A 104 -1.52 -22.54 -32.18
C GLN A 104 -1.29 -21.53 -31.05
N ALA A 105 -2.23 -20.62 -30.82
CA ALA A 105 -2.13 -19.65 -29.74
C ALA A 105 -2.20 -20.31 -28.37
N ARG A 106 -3.13 -21.25 -28.16
CA ARG A 106 -3.23 -22.02 -26.91
C ARG A 106 -1.96 -22.78 -26.60
N HIS A 107 -1.37 -23.42 -27.61
CA HIS A 107 -0.13 -24.15 -27.45
C HIS A 107 1.03 -23.23 -27.02
N LEU A 108 1.25 -22.13 -27.75
CA LEU A 108 2.30 -21.17 -27.40
C LEU A 108 2.09 -20.55 -26.01
N LEU A 109 0.86 -20.19 -25.66
CA LEU A 109 0.53 -19.64 -24.35
C LEU A 109 0.77 -20.66 -23.23
N SER A 110 0.49 -21.95 -23.47
CA SER A 110 0.80 -23.03 -22.54
C SER A 110 2.32 -23.16 -22.34
N LEU A 111 3.10 -23.18 -23.42
CA LEU A 111 4.57 -23.23 -23.36
C LEU A 111 5.16 -22.03 -22.61
N LYS A 112 4.74 -20.80 -22.96
CA LYS A 112 5.12 -19.57 -22.26
C LYS A 112 4.82 -19.67 -20.77
N ARG A 113 3.60 -20.12 -20.42
CA ARG A 113 3.18 -20.26 -19.02
C ARG A 113 4.02 -21.29 -18.28
N GLN A 114 4.24 -22.47 -18.85
CA GLN A 114 5.07 -23.52 -18.25
C GLN A 114 6.51 -23.04 -18.03
N LEU A 115 7.09 -22.33 -19.00
CA LEU A 115 8.43 -21.77 -18.90
C LEU A 115 8.50 -20.72 -17.79
N LEU A 116 7.65 -19.67 -17.83
CA LEU A 116 7.77 -18.53 -16.92
C LEU A 116 7.31 -18.86 -15.50
N LEU A 117 6.33 -19.76 -15.31
CA LEU A 117 5.92 -20.19 -13.97
C LEU A 117 6.80 -21.31 -13.38
N SER A 118 7.80 -21.80 -14.12
CA SER A 118 8.86 -22.62 -13.54
C SER A 118 9.86 -21.80 -12.70
N ASN A 119 9.67 -20.47 -12.62
CA ASN A 119 10.51 -19.57 -11.85
C ASN A 119 10.68 -20.05 -10.39
N PRO A 120 11.92 -20.26 -9.90
CA PRO A 120 12.18 -20.77 -8.57
C PRO A 120 11.77 -19.82 -7.44
N LEU A 121 11.45 -18.55 -7.75
CA LEU A 121 10.86 -17.61 -6.78
C LEU A 121 9.38 -17.90 -6.49
N LEU A 122 8.73 -18.77 -7.28
CA LEU A 122 7.43 -19.37 -6.96
C LEU A 122 7.65 -20.64 -6.12
N ASP A 123 8.41 -20.50 -5.03
CA ASP A 123 8.73 -21.55 -4.05
C ASP A 123 7.59 -21.79 -3.04
N PHE A 124 6.38 -21.39 -3.40
CA PHE A 124 5.16 -21.60 -2.64
C PHE A 124 4.06 -22.09 -3.58
N ASP A 125 3.25 -23.03 -3.10
CA ASP A 125 2.19 -23.62 -3.90
C ASP A 125 0.83 -22.95 -3.70
N ARG A 126 0.71 -22.07 -2.69
CA ARG A 126 -0.56 -21.47 -2.28
C ARG A 126 -0.49 -19.95 -2.22
N LEU A 127 -1.53 -19.30 -2.72
CA LEU A 127 -1.82 -17.87 -2.52
C LEU A 127 -3.14 -17.73 -1.73
N LEU A 128 -3.18 -16.80 -0.80
CA LEU A 128 -4.45 -16.20 -0.36
C LEU A 128 -4.82 -15.10 -1.35
N ILE A 129 -6.08 -15.05 -1.76
CA ILE A 129 -6.64 -14.04 -2.67
C ILE A 129 -8.03 -13.63 -2.20
N ILE A 130 -8.46 -12.43 -2.58
CA ILE A 130 -9.88 -12.06 -2.56
C ILE A 130 -10.49 -12.38 -3.92
N LYS A 131 -11.50 -13.24 -3.95
CA LYS A 131 -12.36 -13.44 -5.13
C LYS A 131 -13.64 -12.64 -4.92
N ARG A 132 -13.90 -11.65 -5.79
CA ARG A 132 -15.03 -10.72 -5.67
C ARG A 132 -15.77 -10.55 -6.99
N GLY A 133 -17.09 -10.45 -6.98
CA GLY A 133 -17.89 -10.24 -8.19
C GLY A 133 -17.42 -9.01 -8.98
N ALA A 134 -17.12 -9.17 -10.27
CA ALA A 134 -16.46 -8.14 -11.09
C ALA A 134 -17.31 -6.88 -11.32
N LYS A 135 -18.62 -6.95 -11.07
CA LYS A 135 -19.54 -5.80 -11.18
C LYS A 135 -19.38 -4.78 -10.05
N LYS A 136 -18.77 -5.19 -8.92
CA LYS A 136 -18.62 -4.34 -7.73
C LYS A 136 -17.30 -4.65 -7.03
N LEU A 137 -16.24 -3.98 -7.46
CA LEU A 137 -14.89 -4.20 -6.93
C LEU A 137 -14.71 -3.68 -5.50
N GLY A 138 -15.53 -2.74 -5.04
CA GLY A 138 -15.44 -2.20 -3.68
C GLY A 138 -14.12 -1.48 -3.40
N LEU A 139 -13.59 -0.76 -4.39
CA LEU A 139 -12.39 0.07 -4.26
C LEU A 139 -12.82 1.53 -4.05
N PRO A 140 -12.33 2.22 -3.01
CA PRO A 140 -12.62 3.64 -2.81
C PRO A 140 -11.95 4.49 -3.89
N THR A 141 -12.53 5.64 -4.19
CA THR A 141 -11.88 6.60 -5.08
C THR A 141 -10.61 7.17 -4.43
N ASN A 142 -9.71 7.79 -5.20
CA ASN A 142 -8.34 8.09 -4.71
C ASN A 142 -8.28 9.17 -3.62
N TRP A 143 -9.41 9.80 -3.28
CA TRP A 143 -9.58 10.79 -2.21
C TRP A 143 -10.52 10.34 -1.09
N GLN A 144 -10.78 9.04 -0.97
CA GLN A 144 -11.71 8.45 0.00
C GLN A 144 -11.03 7.38 0.85
N GLY A 145 -11.70 6.92 1.92
CA GLY A 145 -11.33 5.73 2.69
C GLY A 145 -12.31 4.57 2.46
N ASN A 146 -12.12 3.44 3.15
CA ASN A 146 -13.06 2.30 3.05
C ASN A 146 -14.44 2.64 3.59
N SER A 147 -14.52 3.54 4.57
CA SER A 147 -15.78 4.07 5.10
C SER A 147 -16.69 4.72 4.05
N ASP A 148 -16.16 5.09 2.88
CA ASP A 148 -16.92 5.68 1.78
C ASP A 148 -17.51 4.66 0.79
N VAL A 149 -17.08 3.38 0.83
CA VAL A 149 -17.68 2.34 -0.01
C VAL A 149 -18.83 1.66 0.71
N PRO A 150 -19.85 1.12 0.00
CA PRO A 150 -20.91 0.35 0.64
C PRO A 150 -20.30 -0.78 1.46
N SER A 151 -20.80 -1.01 2.67
CA SER A 151 -20.30 -2.05 3.59
C SER A 151 -20.82 -3.45 3.26
N LYS A 152 -21.99 -3.56 2.60
CA LYS A 152 -22.64 -4.83 2.24
C LYS A 152 -22.98 -4.94 0.76
N GLY A 153 -23.48 -6.11 0.36
CA GLY A 153 -23.93 -6.42 -0.98
C GLY A 153 -22.77 -6.80 -1.91
N TYR A 154 -21.80 -7.55 -1.41
CA TYR A 154 -20.71 -8.13 -2.18
C TYR A 154 -20.86 -9.65 -2.25
N ASP A 155 -20.64 -10.19 -3.44
CA ASP A 155 -20.27 -11.59 -3.60
C ASP A 155 -18.75 -11.65 -3.50
N ASN A 156 -18.23 -11.87 -2.29
CA ASN A 156 -16.80 -12.01 -2.04
C ASN A 156 -16.44 -13.10 -1.05
N GLU A 157 -15.23 -13.62 -1.20
CA GLU A 157 -14.63 -14.62 -0.31
C GLU A 157 -13.09 -14.48 -0.31
N ILE A 158 -12.47 -14.68 0.85
CA ILE A 158 -11.07 -15.05 0.94
C ILE A 158 -10.96 -16.48 0.41
N THR A 159 -10.05 -16.69 -0.53
CA THR A 159 -9.87 -17.96 -1.25
C THR A 159 -8.40 -18.36 -1.23
N VAL A 160 -8.14 -19.65 -1.07
CA VAL A 160 -6.83 -20.24 -1.32
C VAL A 160 -6.76 -20.66 -2.79
N LEU A 161 -5.78 -20.13 -3.52
CA LEU A 161 -5.38 -20.61 -4.83
C LEU A 161 -4.18 -21.54 -4.65
N SER A 162 -4.38 -22.84 -4.88
CA SER A 162 -3.35 -23.88 -4.81
C SER A 162 -2.81 -24.22 -6.20
N ASN A 163 -1.65 -24.89 -6.29
CA ASN A 163 -1.00 -25.24 -7.55
C ASN A 163 -0.68 -24.01 -8.44
N VAL A 164 -0.08 -22.97 -7.83
CA VAL A 164 0.18 -21.65 -8.45
C VAL A 164 0.89 -21.78 -9.80
N SER A 165 1.93 -22.61 -9.87
CA SER A 165 2.71 -22.79 -11.09
C SER A 165 2.08 -23.76 -12.10
N GLY A 166 1.13 -24.59 -11.66
CA GLY A 166 0.47 -25.62 -12.47
C GLY A 166 -0.99 -25.28 -12.78
N ASN A 167 -1.82 -26.32 -12.81
CA ASN A 167 -3.28 -26.20 -12.95
C ASN A 167 -3.87 -25.73 -11.62
N SER A 168 -4.01 -24.41 -11.47
CA SER A 168 -4.42 -23.82 -10.21
C SER A 168 -5.88 -24.13 -9.83
N HIS A 169 -6.12 -24.38 -8.54
CA HIS A 169 -7.42 -24.67 -7.96
C HIS A 169 -7.81 -23.64 -6.91
N LEU A 170 -9.09 -23.26 -6.87
CA LEU A 170 -9.63 -22.30 -5.91
C LEU A 170 -10.42 -23.03 -4.82
N THR A 171 -10.05 -22.82 -3.57
CA THR A 171 -10.75 -23.37 -2.40
C THR A 171 -11.18 -22.21 -1.49
N PRO A 172 -12.49 -22.00 -1.27
CA PRO A 172 -12.96 -20.98 -0.33
C PRO A 172 -12.35 -21.18 1.06
N PHE A 173 -11.84 -20.10 1.64
CA PHE A 173 -11.28 -20.08 3.00
C PHE A 173 -12.23 -19.40 3.98
N TYR A 174 -12.70 -18.20 3.63
CA TYR A 174 -13.67 -17.46 4.42
C TYR A 174 -14.63 -16.69 3.53
N ARG A 175 -15.93 -16.82 3.77
CA ARG A 175 -16.98 -16.01 3.15
C ARG A 175 -17.81 -15.40 4.27
N SER A 176 -18.04 -14.10 4.20
CA SER A 176 -18.90 -13.43 5.17
C SER A 176 -20.37 -13.85 4.94
N PRO A 177 -21.17 -14.00 6.00
CA PRO A 177 -22.52 -14.57 5.90
C PRO A 177 -23.53 -13.64 5.21
N ASP A 178 -23.41 -12.32 5.37
CA ASP A 178 -24.41 -11.35 4.90
C ASP A 178 -23.92 -10.51 3.71
N GLY A 179 -22.89 -10.99 3.01
CA GLY A 179 -22.30 -10.28 1.87
C GLY A 179 -21.63 -8.95 2.25
N GLU A 180 -21.09 -8.88 3.48
CA GLU A 180 -20.16 -7.85 3.89
C GLU A 180 -18.93 -7.77 2.96
N TRP A 181 -18.38 -6.58 2.84
CA TRP A 181 -17.08 -6.39 2.19
C TRP A 181 -15.99 -7.10 3.00
N VAL A 182 -15.11 -7.84 2.32
CA VAL A 182 -13.94 -8.51 2.92
C VAL A 182 -12.70 -8.26 2.09
N GLY A 183 -11.61 -7.76 2.68
CA GLY A 183 -10.35 -7.41 2.01
C GLY A 183 -9.36 -6.75 2.97
N ASP A 184 -8.36 -6.04 2.44
CA ASP A 184 -7.20 -5.53 3.19
C ASP A 184 -6.49 -6.64 3.98
N MET A 185 -6.16 -7.73 3.30
CA MET A 185 -5.52 -8.88 3.93
C MET A 185 -4.07 -8.58 4.32
N ASP A 186 -3.68 -8.98 5.54
CA ASP A 186 -2.29 -9.00 6.00
C ASP A 186 -1.99 -10.28 6.77
N LEU A 187 -1.02 -11.05 6.27
CA LEU A 187 -0.65 -12.36 6.81
C LEU A 187 0.56 -12.19 7.74
N ASP A 188 0.47 -12.71 8.97
CA ASP A 188 1.58 -12.67 9.93
C ASP A 188 2.82 -13.40 9.37
N PHE A 189 4.00 -13.05 9.90
CA PHE A 189 5.28 -13.55 9.39
C PHE A 189 5.44 -15.07 9.51
N ASP A 190 4.78 -15.71 10.49
CA ASP A 190 4.75 -17.17 10.64
C ASP A 190 3.66 -17.85 9.78
N ALA A 191 2.79 -17.06 9.13
CA ALA A 191 1.63 -17.48 8.38
C ALA A 191 0.61 -18.31 9.18
N GLU A 192 0.55 -18.13 10.51
CA GLU A 192 -0.44 -18.79 11.37
C GLU A 192 -1.70 -17.94 11.56
N ARG A 193 -1.61 -16.62 11.33
CA ARG A 193 -2.72 -15.67 11.53
C ARG A 193 -2.86 -14.70 10.37
N LEU A 194 -4.10 -14.40 10.03
CA LEU A 194 -4.48 -13.48 8.96
C LEU A 194 -5.35 -12.36 9.53
N LEU A 195 -4.97 -11.11 9.28
CA LEU A 195 -5.81 -9.93 9.43
C LEU A 195 -6.58 -9.65 8.14
N PHE A 196 -7.79 -9.13 8.28
CA PHE A 196 -8.54 -8.54 7.17
C PHE A 196 -9.60 -7.56 7.71
N SER A 197 -9.98 -6.58 6.90
CA SER A 197 -11.07 -5.65 7.21
C SER A 197 -12.43 -6.23 6.81
N MET A 198 -13.42 -6.06 7.68
CA MET A 198 -14.82 -6.41 7.42
C MET A 198 -15.74 -5.58 8.34
N PRO A 199 -16.92 -5.14 7.86
CA PRO A 199 -17.93 -4.57 8.74
C PRO A 199 -18.30 -5.49 9.92
N GLY A 200 -18.29 -4.94 11.12
CA GLY A 200 -18.74 -5.59 12.34
C GLY A 200 -20.27 -5.63 12.45
N LYS A 201 -20.78 -6.31 13.48
CA LYS A 201 -22.22 -6.43 13.75
C LYS A 201 -22.92 -5.10 14.03
N ASN A 202 -22.17 -4.09 14.48
CA ASN A 202 -22.64 -2.72 14.68
C ASN A 202 -22.70 -1.90 13.37
N GLY A 203 -22.34 -2.49 12.23
CA GLY A 203 -22.35 -1.82 10.92
C GLY A 203 -21.13 -0.92 10.66
N ARG A 204 -20.18 -0.85 11.59
CA ARG A 204 -18.91 -0.12 11.42
C ARG A 204 -17.84 -1.01 10.85
N TRP A 205 -16.90 -0.40 10.11
CA TRP A 205 -15.72 -1.10 9.65
C TRP A 205 -14.87 -1.54 10.84
N HIS A 206 -14.43 -2.79 10.80
CA HIS A 206 -13.61 -3.39 11.84
C HIS A 206 -12.53 -4.27 11.22
N ILE A 207 -11.55 -4.66 12.03
CA ILE A 207 -10.49 -5.60 11.63
C ILE A 207 -10.69 -6.91 12.37
N PHE A 208 -10.67 -8.00 11.62
CA PHE A 208 -10.79 -9.35 12.14
C PHE A 208 -9.47 -10.08 12.00
N GLN A 209 -9.20 -10.96 12.95
CA GLN A 209 -8.13 -11.93 12.88
C GLN A 209 -8.74 -13.33 12.77
N ILE A 210 -8.15 -14.19 11.95
CA ILE A 210 -8.49 -15.62 11.85
C ILE A 210 -7.20 -16.44 11.80
N ASN A 211 -7.21 -17.64 12.40
CA ASN A 211 -6.10 -18.58 12.25
C ASN A 211 -6.12 -19.15 10.83
N THR A 212 -4.96 -19.47 10.27
CA THR A 212 -4.86 -19.98 8.90
C THR A 212 -5.35 -21.41 8.71
N ASP A 213 -5.73 -22.09 9.79
CA ASP A 213 -6.52 -23.33 9.79
C ASP A 213 -8.04 -23.10 9.67
N GLY A 214 -8.49 -21.84 9.63
CA GLY A 214 -9.89 -21.43 9.54
C GLY A 214 -10.61 -21.27 10.89
N THR A 215 -9.91 -21.49 12.00
CA THR A 215 -10.46 -21.33 13.36
C THR A 215 -10.21 -19.93 13.93
N GLY A 216 -10.80 -19.63 15.09
CA GLY A 216 -10.41 -18.46 15.88
C GLY A 216 -10.78 -17.09 15.28
N LEU A 217 -11.73 -17.03 14.35
CA LEU A 217 -12.21 -15.77 13.79
C LEU A 217 -12.75 -14.85 14.91
N ALA A 218 -12.12 -13.69 15.11
CA ALA A 218 -12.53 -12.70 16.10
C ALA A 218 -12.20 -11.27 15.66
N PRO A 219 -13.04 -10.28 16.02
CA PRO A 219 -12.68 -8.86 15.87
C PRO A 219 -11.55 -8.49 16.83
N LEU A 220 -10.64 -7.62 16.41
CA LEU A 220 -9.62 -7.05 17.29
C LEU A 220 -10.23 -6.08 18.32
N PRO A 221 -9.63 -5.91 19.51
CA PRO A 221 -10.10 -4.95 20.52
C PRO A 221 -9.69 -3.52 20.15
N LEU A 222 -10.37 -2.94 19.17
CA LEU A 222 -10.09 -1.60 18.64
C LEU A 222 -10.98 -0.51 19.26
N ILE A 223 -10.90 0.70 18.71
CA ILE A 223 -11.74 1.85 19.06
C ILE A 223 -13.20 1.50 18.75
N SER A 224 -14.10 1.67 19.72
CA SER A 224 -15.44 1.05 19.72
C SER A 224 -16.59 2.06 19.72
N GLU A 225 -16.25 3.34 19.62
CA GLU A 225 -17.16 4.46 19.54
C GLU A 225 -18.14 4.27 18.36
N PRO A 226 -19.45 4.61 18.53
CA PRO A 226 -20.51 4.20 17.60
C PRO A 226 -20.41 4.73 16.17
N ASP A 227 -19.55 5.71 15.93
CA ASP A 227 -19.32 6.45 14.70
C ASP A 227 -17.87 6.40 14.22
N VAL A 228 -17.07 5.51 14.81
CA VAL A 228 -15.69 5.23 14.39
C VAL A 228 -15.63 3.96 13.55
N ASP A 229 -14.84 4.04 12.48
CA ASP A 229 -14.53 2.96 11.56
C ASP A 229 -13.04 2.64 11.68
N ASN A 230 -12.70 1.34 11.73
CA ASN A 230 -11.32 0.85 11.82
C ASN A 230 -11.06 -0.19 10.72
N TYR A 231 -9.99 -0.05 9.95
CA TYR A 231 -9.68 -0.90 8.79
C TYR A 231 -8.21 -0.81 8.38
N ASP A 232 -7.82 -1.59 7.36
CA ASP A 232 -6.51 -1.54 6.69
C ASP A 232 -5.34 -1.62 7.69
N ALA A 233 -5.12 -2.83 8.20
CA ALA A 233 -4.15 -3.12 9.25
C ALA A 233 -2.97 -3.94 8.74
N CYS A 234 -1.84 -3.82 9.42
CA CYS A 234 -0.69 -4.70 9.22
C CYS A 234 -0.06 -5.15 10.54
N TYR A 235 0.52 -6.34 10.54
CA TYR A 235 1.33 -6.85 11.64
C TYR A 235 2.68 -6.14 11.71
N LEU A 236 3.12 -5.85 12.93
CA LEU A 236 4.48 -5.43 13.22
C LEU A 236 5.35 -6.61 13.63
N PRO A 237 6.68 -6.53 13.46
CA PRO A 237 7.60 -7.60 13.89
C PRO A 237 7.49 -7.92 15.39
N SER A 238 7.06 -6.98 16.22
CA SER A 238 6.82 -7.17 17.66
C SER A 238 5.59 -8.03 17.97
N GLY A 239 4.68 -8.21 17.02
CA GLY A 239 3.34 -8.77 17.24
C GLY A 239 2.27 -7.72 17.55
N ASP A 240 2.66 -6.44 17.65
CA ASP A 240 1.72 -5.32 17.66
C ASP A 240 1.08 -5.13 16.28
N ILE A 241 0.03 -4.31 16.21
CA ILE A 241 -0.73 -4.08 14.99
C ILE A 241 -0.87 -2.58 14.75
N ILE A 242 -0.60 -2.14 13.52
CA ILE A 242 -0.97 -0.79 13.08
C ILE A 242 -2.24 -0.88 12.24
N PHE A 243 -3.15 0.07 12.41
CA PHE A 243 -4.41 0.13 11.67
C PHE A 243 -4.85 1.57 11.38
N ASN A 244 -5.70 1.76 10.38
CA ASN A 244 -6.37 3.02 10.09
C ASN A 244 -7.65 3.19 10.91
N SER A 245 -7.89 4.40 11.42
CA SER A 245 -9.12 4.73 12.16
C SER A 245 -9.63 6.14 11.86
N THR A 246 -10.96 6.29 11.81
CA THR A 246 -11.67 7.58 11.67
C THR A 246 -11.91 8.30 13.01
N ALA A 247 -11.36 7.78 14.10
CA ALA A 247 -11.42 8.38 15.44
C ALA A 247 -10.96 9.86 15.55
N PRO A 248 -10.18 10.46 14.63
CA PRO A 248 -9.93 11.90 14.65
C PRO A 248 -11.16 12.78 14.38
N PHE A 249 -12.23 12.25 13.79
CA PHE A 249 -13.42 12.99 13.33
C PHE A 249 -13.13 14.11 12.32
N VAL A 250 -12.02 14.01 11.59
CA VAL A 250 -11.62 14.98 10.57
C VAL A 250 -12.34 14.67 9.26
N GLY A 251 -12.85 15.69 8.59
CA GLY A 251 -13.51 15.56 7.29
C GLY A 251 -12.62 16.04 6.16
N VAL A 252 -12.59 15.30 5.05
CA VAL A 252 -11.84 15.71 3.86
C VAL A 252 -12.37 17.06 3.34
N PRO A 253 -11.56 18.11 3.32
CA PRO A 253 -12.05 19.47 3.11
C PRO A 253 -12.54 19.71 1.67
N CYS A 254 -11.94 19.06 0.66
CA CYS A 254 -12.32 19.26 -0.75
C CYS A 254 -13.72 18.72 -1.09
N VAL A 255 -14.26 17.80 -0.28
CA VAL A 255 -15.61 17.25 -0.41
C VAL A 255 -16.52 17.69 0.74
N THR A 256 -16.26 18.87 1.31
CA THR A 256 -17.08 19.45 2.39
C THR A 256 -17.19 18.58 3.65
N GLY A 257 -16.17 17.75 3.88
CA GLY A 257 -16.10 16.84 5.04
C GLY A 257 -17.02 15.62 4.94
N SER A 258 -17.51 15.27 3.75
CA SER A 258 -18.36 14.09 3.55
C SER A 258 -17.60 12.76 3.59
N SER A 259 -16.28 12.79 3.30
CA SER A 259 -15.40 11.64 3.47
C SER A 259 -14.66 11.76 4.81
N HIS A 260 -14.56 10.63 5.53
CA HIS A 260 -14.04 10.56 6.90
C HIS A 260 -12.57 10.18 6.88
N VAL A 261 -11.74 11.07 7.41
CA VAL A 261 -10.28 10.95 7.40
C VAL A 261 -9.82 9.82 8.31
N THR A 262 -8.87 9.03 7.82
CA THR A 262 -8.16 8.03 8.60
C THR A 262 -6.76 8.47 8.99
N ASN A 263 -6.39 8.15 10.22
CA ASN A 263 -5.00 8.19 10.67
C ASN A 263 -4.59 6.82 11.18
N LEU A 264 -3.28 6.61 11.29
CA LEU A 264 -2.69 5.39 11.80
C LEU A 264 -2.70 5.37 13.32
N TYR A 265 -3.06 4.21 13.86
CA TYR A 265 -3.07 3.89 15.29
C TYR A 265 -2.29 2.60 15.52
N LEU A 266 -1.60 2.53 16.65
CA LEU A 266 -0.93 1.34 17.17
C LEU A 266 -1.84 0.66 18.19
N LEU A 267 -2.14 -0.62 17.98
CA LEU A 267 -2.64 -1.54 19.01
C LEU A 267 -1.44 -2.31 19.57
N LYS A 268 -1.06 -2.02 20.81
CA LYS A 268 -0.03 -2.77 21.53
C LYS A 268 -0.58 -4.08 22.08
N ARG A 269 0.19 -5.16 21.91
CA ARG A 269 -0.15 -6.51 22.36
C ARG A 269 0.89 -6.99 23.37
N PRO A 270 0.47 -7.70 24.44
CA PRO A 270 -0.88 -8.17 24.74
C PRO A 270 -1.75 -7.20 25.56
N GLU A 271 -1.28 -5.99 25.87
CA GLU A 271 -1.98 -5.07 26.80
C GLU A 271 -3.27 -4.46 26.22
N ASP A 272 -3.48 -4.58 24.91
CA ASP A 272 -4.61 -4.02 24.17
C ASP A 272 -4.77 -2.51 24.37
N SER A 273 -3.63 -1.82 24.48
CA SER A 273 -3.59 -0.36 24.55
C SER A 273 -3.45 0.25 23.17
N ILE A 274 -4.20 1.33 22.92
CA ILE A 274 -4.26 1.99 21.62
C ILE A 274 -3.63 3.38 21.70
N ARG A 275 -2.82 3.74 20.69
CA ARG A 275 -2.23 5.08 20.54
C ARG A 275 -2.28 5.57 19.10
N ARG A 276 -2.70 6.82 18.89
CA ARG A 276 -2.60 7.50 17.59
C ARG A 276 -1.14 7.78 17.23
N LEU A 277 -0.75 7.51 15.98
CA LEU A 277 0.60 7.72 15.46
C LEU A 277 0.69 8.92 14.52
N THR A 278 -0.31 9.12 13.65
CA THR A 278 -0.32 10.19 12.64
C THR A 278 -1.44 11.20 12.89
N PHE A 279 -1.31 12.41 12.33
CA PHE A 279 -2.14 13.56 12.71
C PHE A 279 -2.62 14.35 11.49
N GLU A 280 -3.02 13.63 10.44
CA GLU A 280 -3.28 14.22 9.13
C GLU A 280 -4.58 15.04 9.03
N GLN A 281 -4.57 16.04 8.14
CA GLN A 281 -5.78 16.74 7.71
C GLN A 281 -6.63 15.88 6.77
N ASP A 282 -5.95 15.13 5.89
CA ASP A 282 -6.57 14.20 4.97
C ASP A 282 -6.20 12.78 5.42
N HIS A 283 -5.98 11.82 4.53
CA HIS A 283 -5.85 10.42 4.90
C HIS A 283 -4.42 9.88 5.00
N ASP A 284 -4.27 8.86 5.85
CA ASP A 284 -3.26 7.82 5.67
C ASP A 284 -3.88 6.52 5.12
N TRP A 285 -3.10 5.78 4.33
CA TRP A 285 -3.50 4.50 3.73
C TRP A 285 -2.34 3.50 3.62
N CYS A 286 -2.71 2.23 3.48
CA CYS A 286 -1.85 1.12 3.09
C CYS A 286 -0.56 1.00 3.94
N PRO A 287 -0.65 0.91 5.28
CA PRO A 287 0.52 0.68 6.09
C PRO A 287 1.14 -0.69 5.75
N THR A 288 2.47 -0.74 5.63
CA THR A 288 3.20 -1.99 5.43
C THR A 288 4.60 -1.92 6.03
N VAL A 289 5.16 -3.05 6.44
CA VAL A 289 6.48 -3.10 7.11
C VAL A 289 7.61 -3.13 6.07
N LEU A 290 8.59 -2.24 6.23
CA LEU A 290 9.85 -2.21 5.49
C LEU A 290 10.79 -3.32 5.98
N ASN A 291 11.75 -3.71 5.13
CA ASN A 291 12.74 -4.76 5.46
C ASN A 291 13.59 -4.45 6.71
N ASN A 292 13.64 -3.19 7.16
CA ASN A 292 14.35 -2.76 8.37
C ASN A 292 13.42 -2.62 9.61
N GLY A 293 12.17 -3.07 9.53
CA GLY A 293 11.21 -3.02 10.64
C GLY A 293 10.47 -1.68 10.81
N ARG A 294 10.82 -0.66 10.01
CA ARG A 294 10.04 0.59 9.93
C ARG A 294 8.75 0.38 9.15
N VAL A 295 7.85 1.34 9.20
CA VAL A 295 6.53 1.27 8.56
C VAL A 295 6.50 2.26 7.40
N LEU A 296 6.11 1.78 6.22
CA LEU A 296 5.82 2.56 5.02
C LEU A 296 4.30 2.79 4.95
N TYR A 297 3.87 3.98 4.57
CA TYR A 297 2.45 4.31 4.42
C TYR A 297 2.26 5.45 3.42
N LEU A 298 1.09 5.52 2.79
CA LEU A 298 0.75 6.62 1.90
C LEU A 298 0.04 7.72 2.68
N ARG A 299 0.65 8.90 2.70
CA ARG A 299 0.14 10.08 3.39
C ARG A 299 -0.48 11.04 2.39
N TRP A 300 -1.66 11.56 2.71
CA TRP A 300 -2.30 12.65 2.00
C TRP A 300 -2.29 13.90 2.87
N GLU A 301 -1.75 15.00 2.34
CA GLU A 301 -1.80 16.30 3.02
C GLU A 301 -2.19 17.45 2.07
N TYR A 302 -2.94 18.44 2.58
CA TYR A 302 -3.38 19.63 1.85
C TYR A 302 -2.78 20.93 2.44
N SER A 303 -1.50 20.91 2.80
CA SER A 303 -0.83 22.04 3.48
C SER A 303 -0.12 22.99 2.51
N ASP A 304 -0.90 23.87 1.86
CA ASP A 304 -0.43 24.88 0.89
C ASP A 304 0.28 24.29 -0.35
N ILE A 305 -0.01 23.04 -0.67
CA ILE A 305 0.44 22.33 -1.88
C ILE A 305 -0.72 22.05 -2.84
N PRO A 306 -0.46 21.85 -4.14
CA PRO A 306 -1.50 21.57 -5.10
C PRO A 306 -2.23 20.27 -4.77
N HIS A 307 -3.56 20.39 -4.75
CA HIS A 307 -4.49 19.43 -4.18
C HIS A 307 -4.51 18.05 -4.89
N PHE A 308 -4.22 18.01 -6.20
CA PHE A 308 -4.30 16.79 -7.00
C PHE A 308 -2.99 15.98 -7.09
N VAL A 309 -1.91 16.42 -6.43
CA VAL A 309 -0.57 15.77 -6.44
C VAL A 309 0.00 15.51 -5.04
N SER A 310 -0.83 15.49 -4.01
CA SER A 310 -0.38 15.53 -2.62
C SER A 310 -0.45 14.21 -1.84
N ARG A 311 -0.28 13.07 -2.53
CA ARG A 311 -0.25 11.73 -1.92
C ARG A 311 1.18 11.22 -1.90
N ILE A 312 1.87 11.52 -0.81
CA ILE A 312 3.30 11.35 -0.65
C ILE A 312 3.52 10.05 0.12
N LEU A 313 4.45 9.23 -0.36
CA LEU A 313 4.80 8.01 0.35
C LEU A 313 5.68 8.40 1.53
N PHE A 314 5.36 7.96 2.74
CA PHE A 314 6.03 8.29 4.00
C PHE A 314 6.52 7.02 4.71
N HIS A 315 7.44 7.19 5.65
CA HIS A 315 7.82 6.13 6.57
C HIS A 315 8.04 6.63 8.00
N MET A 316 7.94 5.73 8.97
CA MET A 316 8.14 6.02 10.40
C MET A 316 8.65 4.79 11.16
N ASN A 317 9.14 4.98 12.38
CA ASN A 317 9.28 3.87 13.32
C ASN A 317 7.88 3.36 13.74
N PRO A 318 7.73 2.10 14.17
CA PRO A 318 6.43 1.55 14.60
C PRO A 318 5.75 2.31 15.74
N ASP A 319 6.52 3.07 16.52
CA ASP A 319 6.04 3.93 17.60
C ASP A 319 5.62 5.35 17.14
N GLY A 320 5.64 5.63 15.84
CA GLY A 320 5.30 6.93 15.26
C GLY A 320 6.42 7.97 15.28
N THR A 321 7.61 7.66 15.81
CA THR A 321 8.79 8.55 15.73
C THR A 321 9.41 8.54 14.34
N GLU A 322 10.22 9.56 14.04
CA GLU A 322 10.96 9.68 12.78
C GLU A 322 10.03 9.58 11.54
N GLN A 323 8.86 10.23 11.60
CA GLN A 323 7.98 10.39 10.44
C GLN A 323 8.67 11.28 9.40
N MET A 324 8.95 10.71 8.22
CA MET A 324 9.59 11.43 7.13
C MET A 324 9.07 10.95 5.77
N GLU A 325 9.26 11.75 4.73
CA GLU A 325 8.89 11.35 3.37
C GLU A 325 9.74 10.17 2.89
N PHE A 326 9.16 9.19 2.23
CA PHE A 326 9.91 8.16 1.53
C PHE A 326 10.11 8.53 0.06
N TYR A 327 9.05 9.01 -0.62
CA TYR A 327 9.11 9.41 -2.03
C TYR A 327 8.00 10.42 -2.37
N GLY A 328 8.27 11.35 -3.28
CA GLY A 328 7.27 12.22 -3.92
C GLY A 328 7.11 13.61 -3.30
N SER A 329 7.77 13.90 -2.17
CA SER A 329 7.77 15.26 -1.63
C SER A 329 8.42 16.24 -2.61
N ASN A 330 7.89 17.46 -2.69
CA ASN A 330 8.32 18.49 -3.63
C ASN A 330 8.29 18.03 -5.10
N SER A 331 7.26 17.26 -5.46
CA SER A 331 7.03 16.73 -6.82
C SER A 331 5.58 16.95 -7.27
N TYR A 332 5.37 17.05 -8.58
CA TYR A 332 4.05 17.02 -9.22
C TYR A 332 3.68 15.63 -9.75
N TRP A 333 4.64 14.72 -9.83
CA TRP A 333 4.44 13.32 -10.16
C TRP A 333 5.23 12.43 -9.19
N PRO A 334 4.72 11.24 -8.81
CA PRO A 334 3.39 10.71 -9.13
C PRO A 334 2.27 11.36 -8.30
N ASN A 335 1.05 11.42 -8.85
CA ASN A 335 -0.10 11.97 -8.10
C ASN A 335 -0.51 11.10 -6.90
N SER A 336 -0.27 9.78 -6.97
CA SER A 336 -0.53 8.81 -5.92
C SER A 336 0.30 7.54 -6.08
N MET A 337 0.57 6.83 -4.98
CA MET A 337 1.37 5.60 -4.90
C MET A 337 0.65 4.55 -4.03
N PHE A 338 -0.42 3.95 -4.54
CA PHE A 338 -1.18 2.95 -3.77
C PHE A 338 -0.48 1.60 -3.71
N PHE A 339 -0.78 0.85 -2.65
CA PHE A 339 -0.29 -0.52 -2.44
C PHE A 339 1.23 -0.65 -2.56
N ALA A 340 1.96 0.38 -2.09
CA ALA A 340 3.41 0.37 -2.11
C ALA A 340 3.93 -0.79 -1.26
N ARG A 341 4.89 -1.56 -1.77
CA ARG A 341 5.56 -2.64 -1.03
C ARG A 341 7.08 -2.59 -1.21
N PRO A 342 7.87 -2.86 -0.15
CA PRO A 342 9.31 -2.94 -0.28
C PRO A 342 9.71 -4.14 -1.15
N ILE A 343 10.78 -3.99 -1.93
CA ILE A 343 11.39 -5.12 -2.64
C ILE A 343 12.15 -5.99 -1.62
N PRO A 344 11.96 -7.32 -1.61
CA PRO A 344 12.69 -8.20 -0.71
C PRO A 344 14.21 -8.01 -0.82
N ASN A 345 14.91 -8.05 0.31
CA ASN A 345 16.37 -7.89 0.39
C ASN A 345 16.92 -6.53 -0.10
N SER A 346 16.07 -5.53 -0.29
CA SER A 346 16.49 -4.16 -0.64
C SER A 346 16.18 -3.18 0.49
N SER A 347 17.09 -2.25 0.77
CA SER A 347 16.85 -1.18 1.75
C SER A 347 16.23 0.08 1.13
N THR A 348 16.18 0.18 -0.21
CA THR A 348 15.84 1.43 -0.91
C THR A 348 14.81 1.26 -2.03
N GLN A 349 14.52 0.03 -2.44
CA GLN A 349 13.61 -0.22 -3.56
C GLN A 349 12.21 -0.58 -3.08
N PHE A 350 11.22 -0.11 -3.84
CA PHE A 350 9.82 -0.43 -3.62
C PHE A 350 9.08 -0.46 -4.95
N VAL A 351 7.95 -1.16 -4.97
CA VAL A 351 7.00 -1.16 -6.09
C VAL A 351 5.69 -0.52 -5.62
N ALA A 352 5.03 0.25 -6.48
CA ALA A 352 3.73 0.86 -6.17
C ALA A 352 2.83 0.94 -7.42
N VAL A 353 1.53 1.13 -7.20
CA VAL A 353 0.54 1.41 -8.24
C VAL A 353 0.33 2.92 -8.33
N ILE A 354 0.70 3.50 -9.46
CA ILE A 354 0.55 4.93 -9.72
C ILE A 354 -0.81 5.21 -10.35
N GLY A 355 -1.56 6.12 -9.72
CA GLY A 355 -2.86 6.60 -10.22
C GLY A 355 -2.99 8.12 -10.15
N GLY A 356 -3.99 8.67 -10.84
CA GLY A 356 -4.35 10.09 -10.75
C GLY A 356 -5.20 10.45 -9.52
N HIS A 357 -5.51 11.72 -9.29
CA HIS A 357 -6.41 12.12 -8.19
C HIS A 357 -7.86 11.87 -8.59
N HIS A 358 -8.40 12.56 -9.60
CA HIS A 358 -9.73 12.34 -10.17
C HIS A 358 -9.76 11.23 -11.25
N ASP A 359 -9.29 10.05 -10.87
CA ASP A 359 -9.04 8.93 -11.78
C ASP A 359 -9.80 7.65 -11.38
N VAL A 360 -9.46 6.53 -12.02
CA VAL A 360 -9.94 5.20 -11.68
C VAL A 360 -9.59 4.83 -10.23
N PRO A 361 -10.51 4.16 -9.49
CA PRO A 361 -10.32 3.82 -8.08
C PRO A 361 -9.13 2.90 -7.83
N ARG A 362 -8.07 3.42 -7.18
CA ARG A 362 -6.82 2.78 -6.70
C ARG A 362 -5.98 1.99 -7.71
N MET A 363 -6.53 1.69 -8.89
CA MET A 363 -5.87 0.95 -9.97
C MET A 363 -5.06 1.87 -10.87
N GLY A 364 -3.99 1.35 -11.46
CA GLY A 364 -3.12 2.19 -12.28
C GLY A 364 -1.92 1.47 -12.87
N GLU A 365 -0.84 2.22 -13.07
CA GLU A 365 0.41 1.73 -13.66
C GLU A 365 1.29 1.12 -12.57
N LEU A 366 1.92 -0.03 -12.83
CA LEU A 366 2.87 -0.65 -11.91
C LEU A 366 4.26 -0.04 -12.12
N ILE A 367 4.86 0.53 -11.09
CA ILE A 367 6.18 1.19 -11.19
C ILE A 367 7.11 0.72 -10.08
N LEU A 368 8.33 0.37 -10.48
CA LEU A 368 9.45 0.05 -9.60
C LEU A 368 10.31 1.31 -9.38
N PHE A 369 10.67 1.56 -8.13
CA PHE A 369 11.43 2.73 -7.69
C PHE A 369 12.66 2.34 -6.86
N ASP A 370 13.63 3.25 -6.76
CA ASP A 370 14.80 3.17 -5.89
C ASP A 370 15.13 4.55 -5.31
N VAL A 371 14.93 4.72 -4.00
CA VAL A 371 15.17 6.00 -3.32
C VAL A 371 16.66 6.36 -3.22
N ALA A 372 17.56 5.42 -3.51
CA ALA A 372 18.99 5.70 -3.64
C ALA A 372 19.30 6.52 -4.91
N LYS A 373 18.47 6.42 -5.96
CA LYS A 373 18.63 7.17 -7.21
C LYS A 373 18.01 8.55 -7.15
N GLY A 374 16.86 8.68 -6.49
CA GLY A 374 16.15 9.94 -6.35
C GLY A 374 14.83 9.75 -5.61
N ARG A 375 14.26 10.84 -5.13
CA ARG A 375 12.97 10.86 -4.39
C ARG A 375 11.96 11.85 -4.97
N GLN A 376 12.36 12.59 -5.99
CA GLN A 376 11.58 13.66 -6.61
C GLN A 376 11.20 13.26 -8.03
N GLU A 377 9.97 13.60 -8.42
CA GLU A 377 9.44 13.34 -9.76
C GLU A 377 9.72 11.89 -10.22
N ALA A 378 10.33 11.72 -11.38
CA ALA A 378 10.73 10.42 -11.92
C ALA A 378 12.18 10.03 -11.60
N ASP A 379 12.92 10.80 -10.78
CA ASP A 379 14.36 10.62 -10.57
C ASP A 379 14.72 9.27 -9.94
N GLY A 380 13.84 8.73 -9.10
CA GLY A 380 14.02 7.41 -8.50
C GLY A 380 13.34 6.27 -9.25
N VAL A 381 12.72 6.52 -10.41
CA VAL A 381 12.05 5.48 -11.17
C VAL A 381 13.08 4.53 -11.78
N ILE A 382 12.92 3.24 -11.52
CA ILE A 382 13.64 2.19 -12.23
C ILE A 382 12.93 1.87 -13.54
N GLN A 383 11.64 1.56 -13.46
CA GLN A 383 10.85 1.17 -14.62
C GLN A 383 9.35 1.22 -14.34
N ARG A 384 8.58 1.68 -15.33
CA ARG A 384 7.15 1.37 -15.43
C ARG A 384 6.97 0.03 -16.12
N ILE A 385 6.14 -0.85 -15.57
CA ILE A 385 5.89 -2.19 -16.11
C ILE A 385 4.46 -2.24 -16.67
N PRO A 386 4.27 -2.56 -17.96
CA PRO A 386 5.28 -2.75 -19.00
C PRO A 386 5.91 -1.43 -19.48
N GLY A 387 7.15 -1.52 -19.97
CA GLY A 387 7.98 -0.39 -20.38
C GLY A 387 9.49 -0.67 -20.32
N TYR A 388 9.92 -1.91 -20.60
CA TYR A 388 11.34 -2.29 -20.53
C TYR A 388 12.23 -1.32 -21.31
N GLY A 389 13.24 -0.79 -20.62
CA GLY A 389 14.21 0.16 -21.18
C GLY A 389 13.64 1.53 -21.56
N LYS A 390 12.37 1.82 -21.27
CA LYS A 390 11.74 3.12 -21.55
C LYS A 390 11.84 4.03 -20.33
N LYS A 391 12.31 5.25 -20.57
CA LYS A 391 12.27 6.32 -19.56
C LYS A 391 10.83 6.70 -19.24
N VAL A 392 10.54 6.89 -17.96
CA VAL A 392 9.26 7.42 -17.49
C VAL A 392 9.32 8.95 -17.46
N GLU A 393 8.37 9.59 -18.12
CA GLU A 393 8.25 11.04 -18.12
C GLU A 393 7.24 11.48 -17.03
N PRO A 394 7.59 12.41 -16.13
CA PRO A 394 6.73 12.87 -15.05
C PRO A 394 5.61 13.77 -15.59
N LYS A 395 4.54 13.17 -16.09
CA LYS A 395 3.39 13.89 -16.66
C LYS A 395 2.53 14.45 -15.55
N ILE A 396 2.38 15.77 -15.53
CA ILE A 396 1.46 16.47 -14.63
C ILE A 396 0.06 16.39 -15.24
N LEU A 397 -0.76 15.46 -14.73
CA LEU A 397 -2.13 15.26 -15.22
C LEU A 397 -3.00 14.69 -14.09
N ASP A 398 -4.22 15.21 -13.93
CA ASP A 398 -5.15 14.74 -12.90
C ASP A 398 -5.71 13.34 -13.20
N GLY A 399 -6.19 13.11 -14.42
CA GLY A 399 -6.60 11.79 -14.94
C GLY A 399 -5.44 11.00 -15.55
N LEU A 400 -4.31 10.92 -14.82
CA LEU A 400 -3.02 10.39 -15.28
C LEU A 400 -3.12 9.03 -15.99
N VAL A 401 -3.93 8.12 -15.47
CA VAL A 401 -3.97 6.71 -15.90
C VAL A 401 -5.31 6.29 -16.50
N LYS A 402 -6.28 7.19 -16.73
CA LYS A 402 -7.60 6.85 -17.32
C LYS A 402 -7.48 5.97 -18.57
N GLY A 403 -6.60 6.38 -19.50
CA GLY A 403 -6.34 5.67 -20.75
C GLY A 403 -5.20 4.65 -20.71
N SER A 404 -4.52 4.48 -19.58
CA SER A 404 -3.36 3.57 -19.48
C SER A 404 -3.78 2.12 -19.26
N TRP A 405 -3.17 1.21 -20.01
CA TRP A 405 -3.34 -0.24 -19.93
C TRP A 405 -1.98 -0.93 -20.09
N PRO A 406 -1.75 -2.08 -19.44
CA PRO A 406 -2.61 -2.76 -18.46
C PRO A 406 -2.84 -1.95 -17.17
N LYS A 407 -3.87 -2.33 -16.39
CA LYS A 407 -4.10 -1.79 -15.03
C LYS A 407 -3.75 -2.82 -13.98
N PHE A 408 -3.11 -2.37 -12.92
CA PHE A 408 -2.67 -3.20 -11.80
C PHE A 408 -3.32 -2.79 -10.48
N LEU A 409 -3.40 -3.75 -9.59
CA LEU A 409 -3.77 -3.65 -8.19
C LEU A 409 -2.92 -4.63 -7.37
N HIS A 410 -2.68 -4.28 -6.10
CA HIS A 410 -2.12 -5.18 -5.10
C HIS A 410 -0.85 -5.95 -5.54
N PRO A 411 0.24 -5.26 -5.92
CA PRO A 411 1.48 -5.95 -6.26
C PRO A 411 2.12 -6.58 -5.02
N TYR A 412 2.67 -7.78 -5.19
CA TYR A 412 3.49 -8.50 -4.24
C TYR A 412 4.85 -8.81 -4.89
N PRO A 413 5.94 -8.13 -4.48
CA PRO A 413 7.26 -8.37 -5.05
C PRO A 413 7.86 -9.71 -4.57
N LEU A 414 8.34 -10.51 -5.50
CA LEU A 414 9.14 -11.73 -5.22
C LEU A 414 10.64 -11.42 -5.28
N SER A 415 11.02 -10.45 -6.11
CA SER A 415 12.37 -9.90 -6.24
C SER A 415 12.29 -8.51 -6.87
N GLN A 416 13.44 -7.91 -7.20
CA GLN A 416 13.51 -6.69 -8.02
C GLN A 416 13.06 -6.90 -9.48
N THR A 417 12.91 -8.15 -9.92
CA THR A 417 12.61 -8.53 -11.30
C THR A 417 11.19 -9.07 -11.45
N TYR A 418 10.70 -9.85 -10.48
CA TYR A 418 9.46 -10.61 -10.57
C TYR A 418 8.46 -10.24 -9.47
N PHE A 419 7.19 -10.13 -9.86
CA PHE A 419 6.07 -9.69 -9.01
C PHE A 419 4.84 -10.56 -9.28
N ILE A 420 4.01 -10.78 -8.26
CA ILE A 420 2.64 -11.23 -8.44
C ILE A 420 1.72 -10.03 -8.29
N ALA A 421 0.74 -9.86 -9.17
CA ALA A 421 -0.21 -8.76 -9.05
C ALA A 421 -1.59 -9.16 -9.57
N ALA A 422 -2.62 -8.48 -9.05
CA ALA A 422 -3.90 -8.45 -9.73
C ALA A 422 -3.76 -7.52 -10.95
N CYS A 423 -4.10 -8.03 -12.13
CA CYS A 423 -3.94 -7.30 -13.39
C CYS A 423 -5.18 -7.46 -14.27
N LYS A 424 -5.53 -6.35 -14.92
CA LYS A 424 -6.52 -6.28 -15.99
C LYS A 424 -5.81 -5.79 -17.26
N PRO A 425 -5.45 -6.70 -18.19
CA PRO A 425 -4.63 -6.35 -19.34
C PRO A 425 -5.25 -5.30 -20.28
N THR A 426 -6.56 -5.39 -20.53
CA THR A 426 -7.32 -4.46 -21.37
C THR A 426 -8.64 -4.09 -20.70
N ALA A 427 -9.33 -3.05 -21.19
CA ALA A 427 -10.62 -2.63 -20.65
C ALA A 427 -11.68 -3.75 -20.62
N GLN A 428 -11.59 -4.72 -21.54
CA GLN A 428 -12.52 -5.85 -21.70
C GLN A 428 -12.04 -7.13 -21.00
N SER A 429 -10.81 -7.17 -20.49
CA SER A 429 -10.27 -8.34 -19.79
C SER A 429 -10.94 -8.57 -18.44
N ASN A 430 -10.86 -9.80 -17.92
CA ASN A 430 -11.13 -10.05 -16.51
C ASN A 430 -9.98 -9.53 -15.63
N TRP A 431 -10.26 -9.32 -14.34
CA TRP A 431 -9.22 -9.14 -13.33
C TRP A 431 -8.71 -10.52 -12.92
N GLY A 432 -7.44 -10.81 -13.24
CA GLY A 432 -6.79 -12.07 -12.88
C GLY A 432 -5.53 -11.85 -12.05
N ILE A 433 -4.95 -12.94 -11.57
CA ILE A 433 -3.63 -12.96 -10.93
C ILE A 433 -2.57 -13.30 -11.98
N TYR A 434 -1.51 -12.51 -12.02
CA TYR A 434 -0.44 -12.63 -13.01
C TYR A 434 0.93 -12.67 -12.32
N LEU A 435 1.84 -13.49 -12.85
CA LEU A 435 3.27 -13.27 -12.68
C LEU A 435 3.67 -12.19 -13.70
N VAL A 436 4.27 -11.12 -13.19
CA VAL A 436 4.69 -9.93 -13.94
C VAL A 436 6.19 -9.77 -13.75
N ASP A 437 6.91 -9.39 -14.80
CA ASP A 437 8.34 -9.10 -14.69
C ASP A 437 8.76 -7.77 -15.31
N THR A 438 9.97 -7.32 -14.97
CA THR A 438 10.57 -6.11 -15.55
C THR A 438 10.94 -6.28 -17.02
N PHE A 439 10.80 -7.47 -17.62
CA PHE A 439 11.05 -7.66 -19.05
C PHE A 439 9.80 -7.45 -19.91
N ASP A 440 8.68 -7.08 -19.29
CA ASP A 440 7.34 -6.86 -19.84
C ASP A 440 6.49 -8.14 -20.03
N ASN A 441 6.91 -9.28 -19.48
CA ASN A 441 6.04 -10.46 -19.50
C ASN A 441 4.89 -10.29 -18.50
N LEU A 442 3.67 -10.52 -18.99
CA LEU A 442 2.48 -10.77 -18.19
C LEU A 442 2.08 -12.24 -18.40
N THR A 443 2.19 -13.05 -17.36
CA THR A 443 1.89 -14.48 -17.40
C THR A 443 0.71 -14.78 -16.49
N LEU A 444 -0.43 -15.12 -17.09
CA LEU A 444 -1.66 -15.43 -16.36
C LEU A 444 -1.47 -16.67 -15.47
N ILE A 445 -1.68 -16.49 -14.17
CA ILE A 445 -1.75 -17.59 -13.19
C ILE A 445 -3.17 -18.14 -13.17
N LYS A 446 -4.16 -17.29 -12.91
CA LYS A 446 -5.60 -17.64 -12.87
C LYS A 446 -6.48 -16.41 -13.11
N GLU A 447 -7.59 -16.61 -13.79
CA GLU A 447 -8.72 -15.69 -13.84
C GLU A 447 -10.03 -16.49 -13.76
N VAL A 448 -11.13 -15.83 -13.40
CA VAL A 448 -12.46 -16.44 -13.36
C VAL A 448 -13.45 -15.46 -14.00
N PRO A 449 -14.10 -15.81 -15.12
CA PRO A 449 -15.09 -14.94 -15.75
C PRO A 449 -16.18 -14.49 -14.77
N GLY A 450 -16.50 -13.20 -14.78
CA GLY A 450 -17.50 -12.62 -13.86
C GLY A 450 -16.98 -12.28 -12.46
N TYR A 451 -15.76 -12.69 -12.12
CA TYR A 451 -15.10 -12.38 -10.86
C TYR A 451 -13.78 -11.61 -11.10
N ALA A 452 -13.39 -10.84 -10.10
CA ALA A 452 -12.08 -10.25 -9.97
C ALA A 452 -11.30 -11.02 -8.89
N LEU A 453 -10.07 -11.41 -9.23
CA LEU A 453 -9.12 -11.95 -8.26
C LEU A 453 -8.18 -10.83 -7.83
N LEU A 454 -8.13 -10.57 -6.52
CA LEU A 454 -7.49 -9.41 -5.91
C LEU A 454 -6.59 -9.84 -4.74
N GLU A 455 -5.74 -8.92 -4.27
CA GLU A 455 -4.91 -9.07 -3.07
C GLU A 455 -4.13 -10.40 -3.00
N PRO A 456 -3.30 -10.75 -4.00
CA PRO A 456 -2.51 -11.96 -3.94
C PRO A 456 -1.44 -11.89 -2.85
N LEU A 457 -1.52 -12.80 -1.88
CA LEU A 457 -0.53 -12.98 -0.81
C LEU A 457 0.02 -14.41 -0.84
N PRO A 458 1.34 -14.61 -0.98
CA PRO A 458 1.97 -15.91 -0.74
C PRO A 458 1.59 -16.48 0.62
N PHE A 459 0.95 -17.65 0.62
CA PHE A 459 0.49 -18.30 1.83
C PHE A 459 1.59 -19.20 2.39
N ARG A 460 2.59 -18.55 2.99
CA ARG A 460 3.78 -19.16 3.58
C ARG A 460 4.40 -18.26 4.66
N PRO A 461 5.21 -18.84 5.58
CA PRO A 461 6.05 -18.03 6.45
C PRO A 461 6.99 -17.13 5.64
N THR A 462 7.28 -15.95 6.18
CA THR A 462 8.21 -14.96 5.61
C THR A 462 9.22 -14.52 6.65
N PRO A 463 10.40 -14.01 6.24
CA PRO A 463 11.37 -13.46 7.18
C PRO A 463 10.76 -12.33 8.00
N ARG A 464 10.79 -12.46 9.33
CA ARG A 464 10.39 -11.41 10.26
C ARG A 464 11.49 -10.33 10.32
N PRO A 465 11.22 -9.06 9.97
CA PRO A 465 12.17 -7.97 10.11
C PRO A 465 12.59 -7.74 11.56
N LEU A 466 13.63 -6.93 11.77
CA LEU A 466 14.05 -6.55 13.13
C LEU A 466 12.96 -5.74 13.84
N VAL A 467 12.77 -6.01 15.14
CA VAL A 467 11.91 -5.19 15.98
C VAL A 467 12.61 -3.86 16.25
N VAL A 468 11.96 -2.76 15.88
CA VAL A 468 12.42 -1.41 16.21
C VAL A 468 11.92 -1.07 17.63
N PRO A 469 12.81 -0.75 18.60
CA PRO A 469 12.40 -0.41 19.96
C PRO A 469 11.55 0.88 20.00
N ASP A 470 10.62 0.94 20.94
CA ASP A 470 9.87 2.15 21.27
C ASP A 470 10.81 3.20 21.87
N LYS A 471 10.85 4.39 21.25
CA LYS A 471 11.66 5.55 21.63
C LYS A 471 10.81 6.63 22.32
N THR A 472 9.52 6.38 22.55
CA THR A 472 8.63 7.35 23.17
C THR A 472 8.70 7.32 24.70
N ASP A 473 8.52 8.49 25.31
CA ASP A 473 8.29 8.64 26.75
C ASP A 473 6.84 9.09 26.97
N PRO A 474 5.91 8.18 27.31
CA PRO A 474 4.49 8.51 27.43
C PRO A 474 4.16 9.46 28.59
N ALA A 475 5.09 9.64 29.55
CA ALA A 475 4.93 10.59 30.65
C ALA A 475 5.11 12.05 30.17
N ARG A 476 5.82 12.26 29.06
CA ARG A 476 6.02 13.58 28.47
C ARG A 476 4.83 14.02 27.61
N LYS A 477 4.69 15.34 27.47
CA LYS A 477 3.71 16.01 26.57
C LYS A 477 4.39 16.88 25.52
N ASP A 478 5.71 16.84 25.49
CA ASP A 478 6.58 17.63 24.65
C ASP A 478 7.63 16.74 23.96
N ALA A 479 8.29 17.33 22.98
CA ALA A 479 9.42 16.79 22.24
C ALA A 479 10.47 17.90 22.05
N VAL A 480 11.67 17.53 21.60
CA VAL A 480 12.73 18.47 21.25
C VAL A 480 12.97 18.42 19.75
N VAL A 481 13.06 19.58 19.12
CA VAL A 481 13.46 19.72 17.72
C VAL A 481 14.89 20.25 17.67
N TYR A 482 15.74 19.62 16.87
CA TYR A 482 17.10 20.03 16.60
C TYR A 482 17.33 20.25 15.09
N LEU A 483 17.44 21.52 14.70
CA LEU A 483 17.78 21.96 13.35
C LEU A 483 19.27 22.30 13.30
N MET A 484 20.04 21.57 12.49
CA MET A 484 21.49 21.75 12.44
C MET A 484 21.89 23.07 11.76
N ASP A 485 21.35 23.35 10.59
CA ASP A 485 21.64 24.57 9.83
C ASP A 485 20.45 24.92 8.94
N VAL A 486 19.70 25.97 9.30
CA VAL A 486 18.53 26.43 8.52
C VAL A 486 18.84 26.67 7.03
N TYR A 487 20.11 26.95 6.68
CA TYR A 487 20.55 27.20 5.30
C TYR A 487 21.00 25.93 4.55
N ALA A 488 21.03 24.76 5.20
CA ALA A 488 21.48 23.50 4.61
C ALA A 488 20.32 22.76 3.92
N GLY A 489 19.76 23.34 2.86
CA GLY A 489 18.69 22.70 2.08
C GLY A 489 18.21 23.57 0.92
N LYS A 490 17.39 23.01 0.04
CA LYS A 490 16.87 23.76 -1.13
C LYS A 490 15.89 24.85 -0.70
N GLY A 491 15.23 24.72 0.45
CA GLY A 491 14.19 25.63 0.90
C GLY A 491 14.64 27.07 1.12
N LEU A 492 15.90 27.27 1.53
CA LEU A 492 16.54 28.58 1.70
C LEU A 492 17.74 28.78 0.77
N LYS A 493 17.78 28.07 -0.36
CA LYS A 493 18.81 28.29 -1.36
C LYS A 493 18.79 29.78 -1.78
N ASP A 494 19.97 30.37 -1.90
CA ASP A 494 20.19 31.76 -2.29
C ASP A 494 19.78 32.83 -1.26
N VAL A 495 19.26 32.45 -0.08
CA VAL A 495 19.06 33.38 1.04
C VAL A 495 20.41 33.64 1.74
N PRO A 496 20.85 34.91 1.89
CA PRO A 496 22.11 35.21 2.56
C PRO A 496 22.15 34.68 3.99
N ARG A 497 23.25 34.04 4.37
CA ARG A 497 23.44 33.53 5.74
C ARG A 497 23.39 34.68 6.74
N GLY A 498 22.70 34.43 7.86
CA GLY A 498 22.44 35.42 8.88
C GLY A 498 21.18 36.26 8.66
N THR A 499 20.47 36.09 7.53
CA THR A 499 19.16 36.73 7.30
C THR A 499 18.12 36.24 8.29
N VAL A 500 18.01 34.92 8.47
CA VAL A 500 17.10 34.28 9.43
C VAL A 500 17.53 34.60 10.86
N LYS A 501 16.63 35.23 11.64
CA LYS A 501 16.83 35.55 13.07
C LYS A 501 15.99 34.69 13.99
N LYS A 502 14.81 34.28 13.55
CA LYS A 502 13.86 33.48 14.33
C LYS A 502 13.15 32.48 13.43
N LEU A 503 12.62 31.44 14.03
CA LEU A 503 11.62 30.57 13.40
C LEU A 503 10.27 30.88 14.04
N ARG A 504 9.25 31.13 13.23
CA ARG A 504 7.85 31.09 13.68
C ARG A 504 7.33 29.68 13.57
N LEU A 505 6.73 29.22 14.67
CA LEU A 505 6.10 27.92 14.76
C LEU A 505 4.59 28.13 14.77
N PHE A 506 3.87 27.34 13.98
CA PHE A 506 2.42 27.33 13.99
C PHE A 506 1.89 25.92 13.80
N THR A 507 0.72 25.68 14.38
CA THR A 507 -0.02 24.43 14.26
C THR A 507 -1.32 24.68 13.51
N TYR A 508 -2.07 23.61 13.26
CA TYR A 508 -3.28 23.63 12.48
C TYR A 508 -4.50 23.29 13.34
N HIS A 509 -5.67 23.66 12.83
CA HIS A 509 -6.96 23.14 13.27
C HIS A 509 -7.72 22.72 12.01
N PHE A 510 -8.02 21.43 11.92
CA PHE A 510 -8.64 20.82 10.75
C PHE A 510 -10.16 20.80 10.89
N ALA A 511 -10.84 20.69 9.75
CA ALA A 511 -12.29 20.63 9.69
C ALA A 511 -12.82 19.26 10.14
N TYR A 512 -13.95 19.26 10.84
CA TYR A 512 -14.62 18.03 11.25
C TYR A 512 -15.50 17.45 10.12
N HIS A 513 -16.07 16.26 10.33
CA HIS A 513 -17.09 15.68 9.45
C HIS A 513 -18.21 16.69 9.13
N GLY A 514 -18.63 16.74 7.86
CA GLY A 514 -19.63 17.69 7.35
C GLY A 514 -19.17 19.16 7.31
N MET A 515 -17.90 19.43 7.61
CA MET A 515 -17.29 20.76 7.50
C MET A 515 -16.17 20.75 6.45
N GLY A 516 -16.04 21.87 5.73
CA GLY A 516 -15.04 22.03 4.67
C GLY A 516 -15.60 22.76 3.45
N GLY A 517 -14.82 22.76 2.37
CA GLY A 517 -15.13 23.41 1.10
C GLY A 517 -14.37 24.71 0.88
N GLN A 518 -14.04 24.98 -0.39
CA GLN A 518 -13.30 26.18 -0.81
C GLN A 518 -14.09 27.47 -0.57
N GLN A 519 -15.39 27.45 -0.85
CA GLN A 519 -16.13 28.68 -1.12
C GLN A 519 -16.74 29.33 0.13
N ASN A 520 -16.81 28.63 1.27
CA ASN A 520 -17.65 29.06 2.40
C ASN A 520 -17.10 28.75 3.81
N ARG A 521 -15.80 28.44 4.00
CA ARG A 521 -15.27 28.07 5.33
C ARG A 521 -14.04 28.85 5.78
N VAL A 522 -12.87 28.55 5.22
CA VAL A 522 -11.59 29.12 5.69
C VAL A 522 -11.12 30.26 4.79
N GLY A 523 -11.01 30.02 3.48
CA GLY A 523 -10.70 31.05 2.48
C GLY A 523 -10.87 30.54 1.05
N TYR A 524 -11.39 31.38 0.16
CA TYR A 524 -11.56 31.05 -1.26
C TYR A 524 -10.19 30.98 -1.95
N ASP A 525 -9.86 29.84 -2.56
CA ASP A 525 -8.51 29.53 -3.09
C ASP A 525 -7.37 29.84 -2.09
N GLY A 526 -7.69 29.79 -0.80
CA GLY A 526 -6.79 30.06 0.31
C GLY A 526 -6.39 28.78 1.07
N PRO A 527 -6.02 28.88 2.36
CA PRO A 527 -5.70 27.71 3.16
C PRO A 527 -6.96 26.87 3.41
N TRP A 528 -6.82 25.55 3.36
CA TRP A 528 -7.89 24.59 3.67
C TRP A 528 -8.07 24.39 5.19
N ASP A 529 -7.18 24.98 5.98
CA ASP A 529 -7.01 24.78 7.40
C ASP A 529 -6.80 26.12 8.15
N ILE A 530 -7.17 26.12 9.43
CA ILE A 530 -6.93 27.28 10.28
C ILE A 530 -5.54 27.15 10.89
N LYS A 531 -4.64 28.07 10.52
CA LYS A 531 -3.31 28.17 11.12
C LYS A 531 -3.36 28.93 12.45
N ARG A 532 -2.72 28.38 13.47
CA ARG A 532 -2.62 28.94 14.83
C ARG A 532 -1.16 29.08 15.20
N ILE A 533 -0.67 30.30 15.28
CA ILE A 533 0.72 30.57 15.61
C ILE A 533 0.97 30.28 17.09
N MET A 534 2.00 29.49 17.33
CA MET A 534 2.43 29.07 18.66
C MET A 534 3.38 30.10 19.26
N GLY A 535 4.22 30.70 18.42
CA GLY A 535 5.18 31.70 18.82
C GLY A 535 6.44 31.66 17.97
N THR A 536 7.55 32.10 18.54
CA THR A 536 8.85 32.12 17.88
C THR A 536 9.95 31.52 18.74
N VAL A 537 10.97 30.98 18.09
CA VAL A 537 12.21 30.51 18.70
C VAL A 537 13.41 31.16 17.99
N PRO A 538 14.52 31.45 18.68
CA PRO A 538 15.68 32.07 18.07
C PRO A 538 16.42 31.09 17.15
N VAL A 539 17.11 31.64 16.14
CA VAL A 539 18.12 30.92 15.35
C VAL A 539 19.49 31.48 15.74
N GLU A 540 20.43 30.58 16.04
CA GLU A 540 21.79 30.93 16.42
C GLU A 540 22.57 31.53 15.24
N ALA A 541 23.69 32.19 15.54
CA ALA A 541 24.53 32.83 14.51
C ALA A 541 25.09 31.83 13.48
N ASP A 542 25.24 30.57 13.86
CA ASP A 542 25.66 29.49 12.98
C ASP A 542 24.51 28.85 12.19
N GLY A 543 23.29 29.39 12.28
CA GLY A 543 22.10 28.90 11.58
C GLY A 543 21.37 27.75 12.28
N SER A 544 21.88 27.28 13.42
CA SER A 544 21.28 26.18 14.18
C SER A 544 20.15 26.64 15.10
N ALA A 545 19.23 25.73 15.44
CA ALA A 545 18.19 25.97 16.44
C ALA A 545 17.88 24.69 17.22
N MET A 546 17.59 24.81 18.51
CA MET A 546 17.14 23.72 19.36
C MET A 546 16.05 24.21 20.29
N PHE A 547 14.87 23.61 20.22
CA PHE A 547 13.69 24.11 20.92
C PHE A 547 12.70 23.00 21.30
N ARG A 548 11.89 23.26 22.33
CA ARG A 548 10.80 22.35 22.75
C ARG A 548 9.52 22.63 21.97
N VAL A 549 8.79 21.57 21.66
CA VAL A 549 7.48 21.61 21.00
C VAL A 549 6.50 20.68 21.70
N PRO A 550 5.18 20.94 21.65
CA PRO A 550 4.19 19.96 22.09
C PRO A 550 4.28 18.69 21.21
N ALA A 551 4.19 17.53 21.86
CA ALA A 551 4.09 16.26 21.17
C ALA A 551 2.71 16.12 20.50
N ASN A 552 2.57 15.17 19.57
CA ASN A 552 1.30 14.80 18.94
C ASN A 552 0.58 16.00 18.28
N THR A 553 1.37 16.95 17.78
CA THR A 553 0.88 18.20 17.23
C THR A 553 1.54 18.42 15.87
N PRO A 554 0.77 18.57 14.78
CA PRO A 554 1.27 19.05 13.50
C PRO A 554 1.86 20.44 13.63
N ILE A 555 3.13 20.62 13.26
CA ILE A 555 3.86 21.88 13.38
C ILE A 555 4.56 22.21 12.07
N SER A 556 4.35 23.45 11.63
CA SER A 556 5.06 24.06 10.51
C SER A 556 6.02 25.13 10.99
N VAL A 557 7.10 25.30 10.22
CA VAL A 557 8.17 26.25 10.50
C VAL A 557 8.22 27.32 9.41
N GLN A 558 8.37 28.57 9.84
CA GLN A 558 8.53 29.72 8.97
C GLN A 558 9.77 30.53 9.38
N PRO A 559 10.88 30.50 8.63
CA PRO A 559 12.04 31.33 8.89
C PRO A 559 11.70 32.83 8.77
N LEU A 560 12.12 33.62 9.76
CA LEU A 560 11.85 35.06 9.84
C LEU A 560 13.13 35.88 9.79
N ASP A 561 13.07 37.04 9.13
CA ASP A 561 14.15 38.03 9.11
C ASP A 561 14.19 38.90 10.39
N ALA A 562 15.02 39.95 10.39
CA ALA A 562 15.17 40.87 11.52
C ALA A 562 13.92 41.72 11.80
N ASP A 563 13.07 41.95 10.80
CA ASP A 563 11.80 42.67 10.93
C ASP A 563 10.65 41.73 11.34
N GLY A 564 10.90 40.42 11.46
CA GLY A 564 9.88 39.41 11.73
C GLY A 564 9.04 39.02 10.50
N LYS A 565 9.49 39.37 9.29
CA LYS A 565 8.84 39.01 8.02
C LYS A 565 9.23 37.59 7.63
N ALA A 566 8.28 36.87 7.04
CA ALA A 566 8.51 35.51 6.57
C ALA A 566 9.41 35.51 5.33
N ILE A 567 10.46 34.69 5.38
CA ILE A 567 11.39 34.47 4.26
C ILE A 567 10.92 33.30 3.39
N GLN A 568 10.42 32.24 4.04
CA GLN A 568 9.96 31.01 3.39
C GLN A 568 8.88 30.38 4.27
N LEU A 569 8.04 29.52 3.68
CA LEU A 569 7.03 28.72 4.38
C LEU A 569 7.28 27.23 4.14
N MET A 570 7.36 26.43 5.21
CA MET A 570 7.22 24.98 5.10
C MET A 570 5.80 24.65 4.63
N ARG A 571 5.68 24.20 3.37
CA ARG A 571 4.40 23.80 2.75
C ARG A 571 4.13 22.31 2.98
N SER A 572 4.14 21.97 4.25
CA SER A 572 3.93 20.65 4.87
C SER A 572 4.09 20.90 6.37
N TRP A 573 4.09 19.87 7.19
CA TRP A 573 4.37 19.95 8.61
C TRP A 573 5.03 18.66 9.10
N PHE A 574 5.59 18.71 10.30
CA PHE A 574 6.07 17.54 11.02
C PHE A 574 5.28 17.34 12.31
N THR A 575 5.32 16.13 12.85
CA THR A 575 4.87 15.84 14.21
C THR A 575 6.01 15.15 14.96
N ALA A 576 6.14 15.45 16.25
CA ALA A 576 7.05 14.73 17.14
C ALA A 576 6.25 13.97 18.21
N MET A 577 6.66 12.74 18.50
CA MET A 577 6.07 11.90 19.55
C MET A 577 6.53 12.33 20.95
N PRO A 578 5.82 11.93 22.02
CA PRO A 578 6.24 12.22 23.40
C PRO A 578 7.67 11.76 23.67
N GLY A 579 8.54 12.66 24.14
CA GLY A 579 9.94 12.30 24.42
C GLY A 579 10.89 12.30 23.23
N GLU A 580 10.38 12.44 22.01
CA GLU A 580 11.22 12.38 20.81
C GLU A 580 12.21 13.55 20.73
N VAL A 581 13.41 13.27 20.22
CA VAL A 581 14.34 14.28 19.73
C VAL A 581 14.32 14.21 18.20
N LEU A 582 13.50 15.04 17.58
CA LEU A 582 13.39 15.13 16.13
C LEU A 582 14.52 16.01 15.60
N SER A 583 15.21 15.57 14.55
CA SER A 583 16.30 16.34 13.95
C SER A 583 16.20 16.45 12.44
N CYS A 584 16.59 17.61 11.92
CA CYS A 584 16.79 17.86 10.49
C CYS A 584 18.12 18.56 10.25
N VAL A 585 18.71 18.30 9.08
CA VAL A 585 19.98 18.90 8.65
C VAL A 585 19.75 20.36 8.26
N GLY A 586 18.65 20.66 7.57
CA GLY A 586 18.31 22.02 7.17
C GLY A 586 16.87 22.20 6.70
N CYS A 587 16.58 23.25 5.95
CA CYS A 587 15.24 23.49 5.43
C CYS A 587 15.04 22.80 4.06
N HIS A 588 14.27 21.70 4.04
CA HIS A 588 14.06 20.87 2.85
C HIS A 588 15.39 20.37 2.25
N GLU A 589 16.26 19.83 3.11
CA GLU A 589 17.37 18.99 2.69
C GLU A 589 16.87 17.73 1.97
N GLN A 590 17.77 17.07 1.24
CA GLN A 590 17.48 15.71 0.77
C GLN A 590 17.73 14.74 1.92
N GLN A 591 16.90 13.71 2.11
CA GLN A 591 17.18 12.68 3.12
C GLN A 591 18.50 11.92 2.93
N ASN A 592 18.99 11.86 1.70
CA ASN A 592 20.29 11.25 1.42
C ASN A 592 21.46 12.21 1.77
N SER A 593 21.18 13.40 2.31
CA SER A 593 22.19 14.35 2.77
C SER A 593 22.81 13.87 4.08
N THR A 594 24.12 14.00 4.20
CA THR A 594 24.82 13.72 5.46
C THR A 594 24.89 14.99 6.32
N PRO A 595 24.60 14.90 7.63
CA PRO A 595 24.81 16.01 8.55
C PRO A 595 26.28 16.41 8.59
N LYS A 596 26.57 17.71 8.75
CA LYS A 596 27.94 18.18 8.96
C LYS A 596 28.44 17.69 10.33
N PRO A 597 29.63 17.05 10.44
CA PRO A 597 30.14 16.52 11.70
C PRO A 597 30.77 17.63 12.56
N GLN A 598 29.98 18.63 12.96
CA GLN A 598 30.42 19.75 13.79
C GLN A 598 29.38 20.08 14.86
N PRO A 599 29.80 20.27 16.14
CA PRO A 599 28.88 20.71 17.18
C PRO A 599 28.36 22.12 16.89
N THR A 600 27.04 22.28 16.88
CA THR A 600 26.41 23.58 16.63
C THR A 600 26.32 24.42 17.91
N LEU A 601 26.06 25.72 17.78
CA LEU A 601 25.82 26.60 18.92
C LEU A 601 24.58 26.18 19.70
N ALA A 602 23.51 25.75 19.00
CA ALA A 602 22.28 25.32 19.64
C ALA A 602 22.46 24.03 20.45
N SER A 603 23.29 23.08 20.00
CA SER A 603 23.50 21.80 20.71
C SER A 603 24.31 21.94 22.01
N ARG A 604 24.86 23.13 22.30
CA ARG A 604 25.59 23.44 23.53
C ARG A 604 24.72 24.08 24.61
N LYS A 605 23.44 24.31 24.32
CA LYS A 605 22.48 24.99 25.20
C LYS A 605 21.32 24.04 25.52
N ALA A 606 20.56 24.37 26.56
CA ALA A 606 19.27 23.73 26.76
C ALA A 606 18.30 24.11 25.62
N PRO A 607 17.37 23.23 25.23
CA PRO A 607 16.32 23.57 24.27
C PRO A 607 15.55 24.82 24.68
N THR A 608 15.36 25.74 23.74
CA THR A 608 14.63 26.99 23.97
C THR A 608 13.12 26.73 24.04
N GLU A 609 12.43 27.43 24.95
CA GLU A 609 10.97 27.45 24.99
C GLU A 609 10.39 28.37 23.92
N ILE A 610 9.20 28.05 23.44
CA ILE A 610 8.49 28.88 22.46
C ILE A 610 8.12 30.22 23.12
N HIS A 611 8.60 31.33 22.56
CA HIS A 611 8.16 32.66 22.97
C HIS A 611 6.77 32.94 22.37
N PRO A 612 5.72 33.06 23.18
CA PRO A 612 4.33 33.11 22.68
C PRO A 612 4.05 34.34 21.83
N TRP A 613 3.11 34.20 20.89
CA TRP A 613 2.64 35.31 20.07
C TRP A 613 1.42 36.00 20.69
N TYR A 614 1.67 37.09 21.42
CA TYR A 614 0.65 37.93 22.05
C TYR A 614 -0.40 37.11 22.83
N GLY A 615 0.06 36.21 23.71
CA GLY A 615 -0.78 35.38 24.56
C GLY A 615 -0.91 33.91 24.11
N PRO A 616 -1.93 33.17 24.58
CA PRO A 616 -2.13 31.77 24.25
C PRO A 616 -2.44 31.52 22.78
N VAL A 617 -2.07 30.32 22.29
CA VAL A 617 -2.35 29.84 20.93
C VAL A 617 -3.84 29.86 20.65
N ARG A 618 -4.25 30.49 19.54
CA ARG A 618 -5.65 30.70 19.17
C ARG A 618 -5.80 30.83 17.65
N GLY A 619 -7.05 30.73 17.18
CA GLY A 619 -7.40 31.03 15.78
C GLY A 619 -7.38 32.53 15.49
N PHE A 620 -7.26 32.88 14.21
CA PHE A 620 -7.31 34.26 13.74
C PHE A 620 -8.72 34.85 13.89
N SER A 621 -8.81 36.12 14.28
CA SER A 621 -10.08 36.81 14.46
C SER A 621 -9.89 38.29 14.14
N PHE A 622 -10.69 38.82 13.23
CA PHE A 622 -10.60 40.23 12.81
C PHE A 622 -10.65 41.19 14.00
N VAL A 623 -11.60 41.00 14.92
CA VAL A 623 -11.77 41.84 16.12
C VAL A 623 -10.56 41.79 17.05
N ARG A 624 -9.85 40.66 17.14
CA ARG A 624 -8.71 40.48 18.04
C ARG A 624 -7.38 40.88 17.41
N GLU A 625 -7.20 40.59 16.13
CA GLU A 625 -5.89 40.66 15.47
C GLU A 625 -5.78 41.84 14.48
N VAL A 626 -6.90 42.33 13.93
CA VAL A 626 -6.92 43.40 12.91
C VAL A 626 -7.47 44.71 13.46
N GLN A 627 -8.63 44.67 14.11
CA GLN A 627 -9.30 45.88 14.60
C GLN A 627 -8.41 46.75 15.50
N PRO A 628 -7.64 46.19 16.47
CA PRO A 628 -6.77 47.01 17.33
C PRO A 628 -5.65 47.72 16.57
N VAL A 629 -5.24 47.19 15.40
CA VAL A 629 -4.24 47.83 14.54
C VAL A 629 -4.84 48.95 13.70
N LEU A 630 -6.11 48.81 13.29
CA LEU A 630 -6.84 49.86 12.57
C LEU A 630 -7.25 51.02 13.50
N ASP A 631 -7.47 50.72 14.78
CA ASP A 631 -7.84 51.71 15.80
C ASP A 631 -6.62 52.51 16.33
N ALA A 632 -5.41 51.99 16.16
CA ALA A 632 -4.15 52.58 16.63
C ALA A 632 -3.57 53.57 15.61
#